data_AF-A0A8T1S6Q1-F1
#
_entry.id   AF-A0A8T1S6Q1-F1
#
_cell.length_a   1.000
_cell.length_b   1.000
_cell.length_c   1.000
_cell.angle_alpha   90.00
_cell.angle_beta   90.00
_cell.angle_gamma   90.00
#
_symmetry.space_group_name_H-M   'P 1'
#
loop_
_entity.id
_entity.type
_entity.pdbx_description
1 polymer ?
#
loop_
_entity_poly.entity_id
_entity_poly.type
_entity_poly.pdbx_seq_one_letter_code
_entity_poly.pdbx_strand_id
1 'polypeptide(L)'
;MIYVFFGLGASLRWGAGPLNVLQVALAFGLAAATLVQVLGHVSGAHVNPAVTFAFLVGAQLSLLRAVFYVVAQVLGGVAGAAVLYGLTPSAIRGNLALNTIHPGVTLAQATTVEIFLTLQFVLCFFATYDERHNGRVGSVALAIGFSLALGHLFGV
;
A
#
# COMPACT_ATOMS: atom_id res chain seq x y z
N MET A 1 -8.85 3.12 -5.11
CA MET A 1 -10.18 2.85 -4.54
C MET A 1 -10.20 1.55 -3.76
N ILE A 2 -10.18 0.40 -4.44
CA ILE A 2 -10.26 -0.94 -3.82
C ILE A 2 -9.22 -1.12 -2.71
N TYR A 3 -7.96 -0.77 -2.97
CA TYR A 3 -6.86 -0.88 -2.00
C TYR A 3 -7.17 -0.16 -0.67
N VAL A 4 -7.51 1.12 -0.73
CA VAL A 4 -7.81 1.94 0.45
C VAL A 4 -9.08 1.45 1.15
N PHE A 5 -10.12 1.08 0.39
CA PHE A 5 -11.38 0.59 0.98
C PHE A 5 -11.15 -0.66 1.84
N PHE A 6 -10.47 -1.68 1.31
CA PHE A 6 -10.21 -2.92 2.05
C PHE A 6 -9.16 -2.76 3.14
N GLY A 7 -8.06 -2.05 2.86
CA GLY A 7 -6.98 -1.82 3.83
C GLY A 7 -7.45 -1.04 5.06
N LEU A 8 -8.05 0.14 4.87
CA LEU A 8 -8.57 0.94 5.99
C LEU A 8 -9.72 0.21 6.70
N GLY A 9 -10.59 -0.47 5.94
CA GLY A 9 -11.71 -1.23 6.52
C GLY A 9 -11.26 -2.32 7.50
N ALA A 10 -10.15 -2.99 7.20
CA ALA A 10 -9.53 -3.98 8.07
C ALA A 10 -8.83 -3.37 9.30
N SER A 11 -8.44 -2.10 9.21
CA SER A 11 -7.82 -1.33 10.30
C SER A 11 -8.82 -0.64 11.24
N LEU A 12 -10.13 -0.70 10.94
CA LEU A 12 -11.15 -0.18 11.84
C LEU A 12 -11.33 -1.08 13.08
N ARG A 13 -11.71 -0.46 14.20
CA ARG A 13 -11.87 -1.17 15.49
C ARG A 13 -13.27 -1.78 15.60
N TRP A 14 -13.46 -2.92 14.94
CA TRP A 14 -14.73 -3.66 14.94
C TRP A 14 -15.02 -4.39 16.27
N GLY A 15 -13.99 -4.79 17.00
CA GLY A 15 -14.09 -5.51 18.27
C GLY A 15 -13.44 -4.77 19.44
N ALA A 16 -13.67 -5.28 20.64
CA ALA A 16 -12.96 -4.82 21.83
C ALA A 16 -11.52 -5.39 21.84
N GLY A 17 -10.55 -4.56 22.23
CA GLY A 17 -9.14 -4.97 22.36
C GLY A 17 -8.18 -4.21 21.45
N PRO A 18 -6.89 -4.57 21.47
CA PRO A 18 -5.89 -3.96 20.62
C PRO A 18 -6.14 -4.31 19.14
N LEU A 19 -5.66 -3.44 18.25
CA LEU A 19 -5.68 -3.71 16.82
C LEU A 19 -4.82 -4.94 16.51
N ASN A 20 -5.33 -5.86 15.71
CA ASN A 20 -4.57 -7.03 15.28
C ASN A 20 -3.67 -6.66 14.10
N VAL A 21 -2.39 -6.40 14.39
CA VAL A 21 -1.38 -6.02 13.38
C VAL A 21 -1.26 -7.08 12.27
N LEU A 22 -1.34 -8.37 12.60
CA LEU A 22 -1.29 -9.45 11.61
C LEU A 22 -2.49 -9.39 10.64
N GLN A 23 -3.69 -9.16 11.17
CA GLN A 23 -4.90 -9.01 10.34
C GLN A 23 -4.75 -7.82 9.38
N VAL A 24 -4.30 -6.67 9.88
CA VAL A 24 -4.12 -5.46 9.07
C VAL A 24 -3.06 -5.68 8.00
N ALA A 25 -1.90 -6.21 8.38
CA ALA A 25 -0.80 -6.47 7.46
C ALA A 25 -1.21 -7.45 6.34
N LEU A 26 -1.91 -8.52 6.67
CA LEU A 26 -2.44 -9.45 5.67
C LEU A 26 -3.50 -8.81 4.79
N ALA A 27 -4.39 -7.98 5.33
CA ALA A 27 -5.42 -7.30 4.54
C ALA A 27 -4.80 -6.38 3.48
N PHE A 28 -3.84 -5.53 3.86
CA PHE A 28 -3.13 -4.66 2.92
C PHE A 28 -2.31 -5.47 1.91
N GLY A 29 -1.57 -6.48 2.36
CA GLY A 29 -0.76 -7.33 1.49
C GLY A 29 -1.58 -8.10 0.47
N LEU A 30 -2.68 -8.73 0.89
CA LEU A 30 -3.57 -9.49 0.01
C LEU A 30 -4.35 -8.56 -0.95
N ALA A 31 -4.74 -7.37 -0.50
CA ALA A 31 -5.34 -6.37 -1.37
C ALA A 31 -4.36 -5.93 -2.46
N ALA A 32 -3.08 -5.69 -2.12
CA ALA A 32 -2.05 -5.38 -3.10
C ALA A 32 -1.78 -6.56 -4.05
N ALA A 33 -1.60 -7.78 -3.54
CA ALA A 33 -1.41 -8.97 -4.38
C ALA A 33 -2.56 -9.14 -5.38
N THR A 34 -3.80 -9.01 -4.91
CA THR A 34 -4.99 -9.14 -5.77
C THR A 34 -5.01 -8.05 -6.84
N LEU A 35 -4.70 -6.81 -6.49
CA LEU A 35 -4.66 -5.70 -7.44
C LEU A 35 -3.51 -5.82 -8.45
N VAL A 36 -2.36 -6.32 -8.03
CA VAL A 36 -1.25 -6.63 -8.95
C VAL A 36 -1.65 -7.76 -9.90
N GLN A 37 -2.29 -8.81 -9.40
CA GLN A 37 -2.77 -9.92 -10.23
C GLN A 37 -3.77 -9.46 -11.29
N VAL A 38 -4.69 -8.56 -10.93
CA VAL A 38 -5.77 -8.11 -11.82
C VAL A 38 -5.36 -6.94 -12.71
N LEU A 39 -4.56 -5.99 -12.22
CA LEU A 39 -4.26 -4.73 -12.91
C LEU A 39 -2.79 -4.58 -13.30
N GLY A 40 -1.92 -5.51 -12.92
CA GLY A 40 -0.48 -5.48 -13.18
C GLY A 40 -0.18 -5.41 -14.68
N HIS A 41 -0.85 -6.25 -15.48
CA HIS A 41 -0.68 -6.27 -16.93
C HIS A 41 -1.26 -5.03 -17.65
N VAL A 42 -2.17 -4.29 -17.00
CA VAL A 42 -2.80 -3.09 -17.59
C VAL A 42 -1.99 -1.83 -17.28
N SER A 43 -1.57 -1.67 -16.02
CA SER A 43 -1.05 -0.40 -15.50
C SER A 43 0.27 -0.56 -14.73
N GLY A 44 0.76 -1.76 -14.55
CA GLY A 44 1.83 -2.05 -13.59
C GLY A 44 1.37 -2.04 -12.13
N ALA A 45 0.10 -1.71 -11.86
CA ALA A 45 -0.52 -1.78 -10.54
C ALA A 45 0.31 -1.13 -9.41
N HIS A 46 0.88 0.06 -9.66
CA HIS A 46 1.66 0.76 -8.64
C HIS A 46 0.83 1.03 -7.37
N VAL A 47 -0.41 1.51 -7.56
CA VAL A 47 -1.41 1.82 -6.51
C VAL A 47 -0.87 2.69 -5.35
N ASN A 48 0.31 3.28 -5.52
CA ASN A 48 1.07 4.00 -4.51
C ASN A 48 1.87 5.13 -5.21
N PRO A 49 1.69 6.40 -4.78
CA PRO A 49 2.44 7.53 -5.33
C PRO A 49 3.95 7.41 -5.19
N ALA A 50 4.46 6.87 -4.08
CA ALA A 50 5.90 6.68 -3.87
C ALA A 50 6.49 5.62 -4.80
N VAL A 51 5.77 4.52 -5.06
CA VAL A 51 6.17 3.51 -6.07
C VAL A 51 6.16 4.14 -7.46
N THR A 52 5.14 4.93 -7.79
CA THR A 52 5.08 5.64 -9.08
C THR A 52 6.24 6.60 -9.26
N PHE A 53 6.57 7.35 -8.21
CA PHE A 53 7.73 8.24 -8.19
C PHE A 53 9.04 7.47 -8.35
N ALA A 54 9.18 6.30 -7.70
CA ALA A 54 10.34 5.45 -7.87
C ALA A 54 10.53 5.01 -9.33
N PHE A 55 9.46 4.58 -10.01
CA PHE A 55 9.52 4.22 -11.44
C PHE A 55 9.82 5.43 -12.35
N LEU A 56 9.38 6.63 -11.98
CA LEU A 56 9.78 7.87 -12.67
C LEU A 56 11.29 8.12 -12.54
N VAL A 57 11.84 8.09 -11.33
CA VAL A 57 13.28 8.30 -11.07
C VAL A 57 14.14 7.17 -11.64
N GLY A 58 13.61 5.94 -11.65
CA GLY A 58 14.22 4.78 -12.31
C GLY A 58 14.13 4.79 -13.83
N ALA A 59 13.65 5.89 -14.44
CA ALA A 59 13.48 6.07 -15.88
C ALA A 59 12.61 4.99 -16.57
N GLN A 60 11.69 4.38 -15.83
CA GLN A 60 10.73 3.38 -16.32
C GLN A 60 9.34 3.99 -16.63
N LEU A 61 9.12 5.27 -16.29
CA LEU A 61 7.84 5.95 -16.46
C LEU A 61 8.05 7.40 -16.91
N SER A 62 7.28 7.88 -17.89
CA SER A 62 7.34 9.29 -18.29
C SER A 62 6.72 10.20 -17.21
N LEU A 63 7.21 11.44 -17.10
CA LEU A 63 6.72 12.41 -16.14
C LEU A 63 5.20 12.63 -16.24
N LEU A 64 4.68 12.77 -17.46
CA LEU A 64 3.24 12.97 -17.68
C LEU A 64 2.42 11.77 -17.16
N ARG A 65 2.87 10.54 -17.45
CA ARG A 65 2.19 9.33 -16.98
C ARG A 65 2.30 9.19 -15.46
N ALA A 66 3.43 9.56 -14.87
CA ALA A 66 3.60 9.59 -13.42
C ALA A 66 2.60 10.56 -12.74
N VAL A 67 2.42 11.77 -13.29
CA VAL A 67 1.44 12.73 -12.79
C VAL A 67 0.02 12.16 -12.85
N PHE A 68 -0.39 11.60 -13.99
CA PHE A 68 -1.72 10.97 -14.11
C PHE A 68 -1.91 9.79 -13.15
N TYR A 69 -0.87 8.99 -12.92
CA TYR A 69 -0.91 7.90 -11.94
C TYR A 69 -1.15 8.43 -10.54
N VAL A 70 -0.38 9.43 -10.10
CA VAL A 70 -0.52 10.01 -8.76
C VAL A 70 -1.90 10.62 -8.56
N VAL A 71 -2.40 11.38 -9.55
CA VAL A 71 -3.76 11.95 -9.49
C VAL A 71 -4.82 10.85 -9.38
N ALA A 72 -4.75 9.81 -10.22
CA ALA A 72 -5.69 8.70 -10.18
C ALA A 72 -5.61 7.91 -8.86
N GLN A 73 -4.40 7.75 -8.29
CA GLN A 73 -4.18 7.09 -7.01
C GLN A 73 -4.77 7.87 -5.85
N VAL A 74 -4.54 9.19 -5.79
CA VAL A 74 -5.08 10.07 -4.74
C VAL A 74 -6.60 10.13 -4.83
N LEU A 75 -7.17 10.42 -6.01
CA LEU A 75 -8.62 10.46 -6.21
C LEU A 75 -9.25 9.11 -5.90
N GLY A 76 -8.64 8.02 -6.35
CA GLY A 76 -9.07 6.67 -6.04
C GLY A 76 -8.97 6.36 -4.54
N GLY A 77 -7.96 6.86 -3.84
CA GLY A 77 -7.80 6.69 -2.39
C GLY A 77 -8.91 7.41 -1.63
N VAL A 78 -9.15 8.68 -1.94
CA VAL A 78 -10.25 9.47 -1.38
C VAL A 78 -11.61 8.80 -1.65
N ALA A 79 -11.86 8.35 -2.88
CA ALA A 79 -13.09 7.64 -3.22
C ALA A 79 -13.27 6.35 -2.40
N GLY A 80 -12.19 5.57 -2.22
CA GLY A 80 -12.22 4.36 -1.38
C GLY A 80 -12.54 4.65 0.08
N ALA A 81 -11.92 5.68 0.65
CA ALA A 81 -12.19 6.13 2.01
C ALA A 81 -13.62 6.70 2.17
N ALA A 82 -14.12 7.44 1.18
CA ALA A 82 -15.49 7.98 1.20
C ALA A 82 -16.55 6.87 1.18
N VAL A 83 -16.36 5.84 0.33
CA VAL A 83 -17.24 4.66 0.31
C VAL A 83 -17.18 3.93 1.66
N LEU A 84 -15.98 3.72 2.22
CA LEU A 84 -15.83 3.10 3.54
C LEU A 84 -16.55 3.89 4.63
N TYR A 85 -16.40 5.22 4.64
CA TYR A 85 -17.07 6.10 5.58
C TYR A 85 -18.60 5.97 5.49
N GLY A 86 -19.15 5.98 4.27
CA GLY A 86 -20.59 5.84 4.04
C GLY A 86 -21.17 4.50 4.50
N LEU A 87 -20.40 3.41 4.36
CA LEU A 87 -20.83 2.04 4.69
C LEU A 87 -20.54 1.63 6.14
N THR A 88 -19.68 2.34 6.85
CA THR A 88 -19.28 1.99 8.21
C THR A 88 -20.18 2.69 9.24
N PRO A 89 -20.68 2.00 10.29
CA PRO A 89 -21.41 2.64 11.39
C PRO A 89 -20.59 3.71 12.11
N SER A 90 -21.22 4.82 12.50
CA SER A 90 -20.54 5.96 13.13
C SER A 90 -19.70 5.59 14.36
N ALA A 91 -20.16 4.64 15.17
CA ALA A 91 -19.45 4.14 16.34
C ALA A 91 -18.13 3.41 16.02
N ILE A 92 -18.00 2.86 14.81
CA ILE A 92 -16.82 2.08 14.37
C ILE A 92 -15.84 2.94 13.56
N ARG A 93 -16.31 4.02 12.93
CA ARG A 93 -15.50 4.86 12.02
C ARG A 93 -14.20 5.35 12.66
N GLY A 94 -14.23 5.73 13.93
CA GLY A 94 -13.08 6.32 14.61
C GLY A 94 -12.46 7.47 13.79
N ASN A 95 -11.14 7.45 13.60
CA ASN A 95 -10.40 8.36 12.72
C ASN A 95 -10.25 7.83 11.28
N LEU A 96 -11.04 6.83 10.90
CA LEU A 96 -10.98 6.13 9.61
C LEU A 96 -9.59 5.51 9.32
N ALA A 97 -8.93 5.02 10.38
CA ALA A 97 -7.59 4.41 10.33
C ALA A 97 -6.50 5.36 9.80
N LEU A 98 -6.60 6.65 10.15
CA LEU A 98 -5.55 7.64 9.88
C LEU A 98 -4.19 7.18 10.47
N ASN A 99 -3.13 7.26 9.67
CA ASN A 99 -1.76 7.03 10.14
C ASN A 99 -1.39 8.07 11.22
N THR A 100 -0.96 7.59 12.38
CA THR A 100 -0.53 8.43 13.51
C THR A 100 0.82 7.96 14.02
N ILE A 101 1.70 8.89 14.38
CA ILE A 101 2.99 8.57 14.98
C ILE A 101 2.73 8.03 16.39
N HIS A 102 3.36 6.89 16.71
CA HIS A 102 3.26 6.30 18.05
C HIS A 102 3.80 7.29 19.11
N PRO A 103 3.16 7.44 20.28
CA PRO A 103 3.53 8.48 21.27
C PRO A 103 4.99 8.47 21.73
N GLY A 104 5.66 7.31 21.66
CA GLY A 104 7.08 7.16 22.02
C GLY A 104 8.07 7.35 20.86
N VAL A 105 7.61 7.72 19.66
CA VAL A 105 8.42 7.80 18.45
C VAL A 105 8.51 9.26 17.99
N THR A 106 9.72 9.75 17.78
CA THR A 106 9.96 11.09 17.22
C THR A 106 9.65 11.15 15.72
N LEU A 107 9.42 12.35 15.19
CA LEU A 107 9.21 12.55 13.76
C LEU A 107 10.37 12.01 12.91
N ALA A 108 11.61 12.20 13.36
CA ALA A 108 12.80 11.72 12.66
C ALA A 108 12.86 10.18 12.63
N GLN A 109 12.52 9.52 13.74
CA GLN A 109 12.44 8.07 13.80
C GLN A 109 11.32 7.52 12.90
N ALA A 110 10.12 8.10 12.98
CA ALA A 110 9.00 7.72 12.12
C ALA A 110 9.33 7.88 10.63
N THR A 111 9.95 8.99 10.26
CA THR A 111 10.41 9.25 8.88
C THR A 111 11.44 8.21 8.44
N THR A 112 12.40 7.88 9.31
CA THR A 112 13.43 6.88 9.00
C THR A 112 12.81 5.50 8.79
N VAL A 113 11.85 5.11 9.63
CA VAL A 113 11.09 3.86 9.47
C VAL A 113 10.40 3.84 8.11
N GLU A 114 9.62 4.87 7.78
CA GLU A 114 8.89 4.97 6.51
C GLU A 114 9.81 4.90 5.27
N ILE A 115 11.01 5.46 5.37
CA ILE A 115 12.03 5.34 4.31
C ILE A 115 12.40 3.87 4.10
N PHE A 116 12.71 3.10 5.16
CA PHE A 116 13.08 1.69 5.03
C PHE A 116 11.90 0.81 4.56
N LEU A 117 10.69 1.08 5.07
CA LEU A 117 9.48 0.37 4.66
C LEU A 117 9.18 0.56 3.17
N THR A 118 9.32 1.79 2.68
CA THR A 118 9.11 2.10 1.26
C THR A 118 10.26 1.59 0.40
N LEU A 119 11.50 1.69 0.89
CA LEU A 119 12.69 1.23 0.16
C LEU A 119 12.62 -0.27 -0.12
N GLN A 120 12.36 -1.11 0.89
CA GLN A 120 12.25 -2.56 0.66
C GLN A 120 11.10 -2.90 -0.30
N PHE A 121 9.99 -2.15 -0.23
CA PHE A 121 8.82 -2.36 -1.08
C PHE A 121 9.11 -2.00 -2.54
N VAL A 122 9.75 -0.85 -2.77
CA VAL A 122 10.18 -0.41 -4.10
C VAL A 122 11.23 -1.34 -4.68
N LEU A 123 12.18 -1.82 -3.87
CA LEU A 123 13.15 -2.83 -4.31
C LEU A 123 12.47 -4.13 -4.74
N CYS A 124 11.44 -4.58 -4.00
CA CYS A 124 10.64 -5.74 -4.39
C CYS A 124 9.93 -5.52 -5.74
N PHE A 125 9.32 -4.35 -5.94
CA PHE A 125 8.73 -3.98 -7.22
C PHE A 125 9.75 -4.03 -8.37
N PHE A 126 10.89 -3.35 -8.22
CA PHE A 126 11.91 -3.35 -9.27
C PHE A 126 12.43 -4.75 -9.57
N ALA A 127 12.72 -5.55 -8.54
CA ALA A 127 13.23 -6.91 -8.74
C ALA A 127 12.21 -7.84 -9.41
N THR A 128 10.91 -7.68 -9.10
CA THR A 128 9.86 -8.55 -9.65
C THR A 128 9.36 -8.12 -11.03
N TYR A 129 9.53 -6.85 -11.40
CA TYR A 129 9.14 -6.30 -12.71
C TYR A 129 10.32 -6.24 -13.69
N ASP A 130 11.53 -6.59 -13.27
CA ASP A 130 12.70 -6.59 -14.15
C ASP A 130 12.65 -7.75 -15.15
N GLU A 131 12.40 -7.43 -16.41
CA GLU A 131 12.37 -8.40 -17.52
C GLU A 131 13.74 -9.05 -17.78
N ARG A 132 14.84 -8.48 -17.27
CA ARG A 132 16.18 -9.10 -17.37
C ARG A 132 16.32 -10.32 -16.47
N HIS A 133 15.39 -10.52 -15.54
CA HIS A 133 15.39 -11.69 -14.67
C HIS A 133 14.90 -12.93 -15.43
N ASN A 134 15.82 -13.69 -16.01
CA ASN A 134 15.54 -14.91 -16.78
C ASN A 134 15.35 -16.17 -15.91
N GLY A 135 15.23 -15.99 -14.58
CA GLY A 135 15.05 -17.07 -13.60
C GLY A 135 13.59 -17.31 -13.20
N ARG A 136 13.36 -18.21 -12.25
CA ARG A 136 12.01 -18.48 -11.71
C ARG A 136 11.64 -17.47 -10.62
N VAL A 137 10.99 -16.37 -10.98
CA VAL A 137 10.48 -15.35 -10.03
C VAL A 137 9.33 -15.89 -9.16
N GLY A 138 8.55 -16.82 -9.69
CA GLY A 138 7.30 -17.27 -9.06
C GLY A 138 6.18 -16.25 -9.27
N SER A 139 5.26 -16.12 -8.31
CA SER A 139 4.15 -15.17 -8.41
C SER A 139 4.58 -13.75 -8.01
N VAL A 140 4.73 -12.88 -9.02
CA VAL A 140 5.01 -11.44 -8.84
C VAL A 140 3.97 -10.78 -7.92
N ALA A 141 2.70 -11.10 -8.11
CA ALA A 141 1.61 -10.57 -7.31
C ALA A 141 1.75 -10.92 -5.83
N LEU A 142 2.03 -12.19 -5.51
CA LEU A 142 2.22 -12.61 -4.12
C LEU A 142 3.50 -12.03 -3.51
N ALA A 143 4.60 -11.94 -4.27
CA ALA A 143 5.84 -11.35 -3.80
C ALA A 143 5.63 -9.88 -3.35
N ILE A 144 4.98 -9.07 -4.20
CA ILE A 144 4.65 -7.67 -3.86
C ILE A 144 3.70 -7.59 -2.67
N GLY A 145 2.66 -8.44 -2.64
CA GLY A 145 1.71 -8.47 -1.53
C GLY A 145 2.37 -8.80 -0.20
N PHE A 146 3.25 -9.81 -0.16
CA PHE A 146 3.97 -10.16 1.06
C PHE A 146 5.03 -9.13 1.46
N SER A 147 5.69 -8.47 0.50
CA SER A 147 6.59 -7.35 0.81
C SER A 147 5.84 -6.17 1.44
N LEU A 148 4.60 -5.90 1.00
CA LEU A 148 3.75 -4.90 1.64
C LEU A 148 3.30 -5.32 3.03
N ALA A 149 2.89 -6.59 3.20
CA ALA A 149 2.51 -7.15 4.49
C ALA A 149 3.68 -7.09 5.48
N LEU A 150 4.90 -7.41 5.04
CA LEU A 150 6.12 -7.28 5.84
C LEU A 150 6.29 -5.85 6.37
N GLY A 151 6.09 -4.85 5.52
CA GLY A 151 6.17 -3.46 5.95
C GLY A 151 5.12 -3.09 7.00
N HIS A 152 3.88 -3.58 6.82
CA HIS A 152 2.80 -3.35 7.79
C HIS A 152 3.01 -4.10 9.12
N LEU A 153 3.60 -5.30 9.11
CA LEU A 153 3.93 -6.03 10.34
C LEU A 153 4.92 -5.27 11.23
N PHE A 154 5.73 -4.38 10.64
CA PHE A 154 6.68 -3.55 11.37
C PHE A 154 6.15 -2.13 11.64
N GLY A 155 5.43 -1.54 10.69
CA GLY A 155 5.05 -0.12 10.71
C GLY A 155 3.69 0.21 11.34
N VAL A 156 2.85 -0.79 11.62
CA VAL A 156 1.49 -0.63 12.19
C VAL A 156 1.45 -0.92 13.68
#